data_AF-A0A957TDC9-F1
#
_entry.id   AF-A0A957TDC9-F1
#
_cell.length_a   1.000
_cell.length_b   1.000
_cell.length_c   1.000
_cell.angle_alpha   90.00
_cell.angle_beta   90.00
_cell.angle_gamma   90.00
#
_symmetry.space_group_name_H-M   'P 1'
#
loop_
_entity.id
_entity.type
_entity.pdbx_description
1 polymer ?
#
loop_
_entity_poly.entity_id
_entity_poly.type
_entity_poly.pdbx_seq_one_letter_code
_entity_poly.pdbx_strand_id
1 'polypeptide(L)'
;MVLTGLLLTPLQVKAAPQTDVRADSATFDFPNTVTFSATLTSTSEINSVVLEYGNEQLTCGDVIAKAFPDFNPGTDVNVSWTWDMRQSGSLPPGATIWWRWRFTDSSGKETVSDMQTVTWIDDIHDWQTVSNNDLRIHYYGKSQSFAQTMLDAGIEGLRRNKEQSGMTSDAPVDIYVYPNYDDMRDAVLYEPAWTGGQAYSDFNIIIMGVSGSDSTWDKNTVIHELTHILVGRNAFSCIGTRPGWLEEGLAMYSEGALDSSMQNMLDQSIRTDSLITLRSLNGGFSELPDKANLSYSQSYSVVKFMIETYGQQKMSDLLAALRDAKSIDESLLEVYGFDTDGLDEVWRESVGAAPLTVAQATAQPTPTYVPTYVPIAGIPQAVTATP
;
A
#
# COMPACT_ATOMS: atom_id res chain seq x y z
N MET A 1 -21.62 -43.32 39.06
CA MET A 1 -20.30 -42.67 39.12
C MET A 1 -20.19 -41.81 37.88
N VAL A 2 -20.62 -40.55 37.97
CA VAL A 2 -20.64 -39.60 36.85
C VAL A 2 -19.51 -38.61 37.10
N LEU A 3 -18.51 -38.60 36.20
CA LEU A 3 -17.36 -37.71 36.26
C LEU A 3 -17.73 -36.42 35.51
N THR A 4 -17.97 -35.34 36.24
CA THR A 4 -18.20 -34.01 35.66
C THR A 4 -16.83 -33.35 35.45
N GLY A 5 -16.38 -33.26 34.20
CA GLY A 5 -15.16 -32.53 33.84
C GLY A 5 -15.43 -31.03 33.81
N LEU A 6 -14.79 -30.27 34.70
CA LEU A 6 -14.73 -28.81 34.60
C LEU A 6 -13.79 -28.44 33.44
N LEU A 7 -14.34 -27.86 32.38
CA LEU A 7 -13.57 -27.12 31.37
C LEU A 7 -13.14 -25.78 32.00
N LEU A 8 -11.87 -25.67 32.36
CA LEU A 8 -11.23 -24.40 32.70
C LEU A 8 -11.08 -23.59 31.42
N THR A 9 -11.85 -22.51 31.29
CA THR A 9 -11.60 -21.47 30.30
C THR A 9 -10.31 -20.72 30.68
N PRO A 10 -9.38 -20.48 29.74
CA PRO A 10 -8.20 -19.68 30.03
C PRO A 10 -8.65 -18.24 30.31
N LEU A 11 -8.44 -17.78 31.54
CA LEU A 11 -8.51 -16.37 31.89
C LEU A 11 -7.40 -15.65 31.12
N GLN A 12 -7.76 -14.74 30.21
CA GLN A 12 -6.80 -13.76 29.72
C GLN A 12 -6.41 -12.86 30.90
N VAL A 13 -5.21 -13.07 31.42
CA VAL A 13 -4.60 -12.18 32.39
C VAL A 13 -4.19 -10.92 31.62
N LYS A 14 -5.00 -9.86 31.71
CA LYS A 14 -4.51 -8.52 31.41
C LYS A 14 -3.45 -8.19 32.46
N ALA A 15 -2.21 -7.98 32.03
CA ALA A 15 -1.16 -7.46 32.90
C ALA A 15 -1.65 -6.16 33.55
N ALA A 16 -1.37 -5.97 34.84
CA ALA A 16 -1.65 -4.69 35.49
C ALA A 16 -0.79 -3.61 34.82
N PRO A 17 -1.34 -2.39 34.59
CA PRO A 17 -0.58 -1.31 33.97
C PRO A 17 0.70 -1.08 34.78
N GLN A 18 1.83 -1.08 34.09
CA GLN A 18 3.10 -0.86 34.72
C GLN A 18 3.13 0.54 35.34
N THR A 19 3.27 0.62 36.67
CA THR A 19 3.19 1.88 37.44
C THR A 19 4.27 2.90 37.09
N ASP A 20 5.28 2.45 36.34
CA ASP A 20 6.49 3.21 36.02
C ASP A 20 6.30 4.14 34.80
N VAL A 21 5.15 4.06 34.12
CA VAL A 21 4.78 4.94 33.00
C VAL A 21 3.37 5.51 33.22
N ARG A 22 3.25 6.83 33.13
CA ARG A 22 2.01 7.59 33.36
C ARG A 22 1.80 8.60 32.23
N ALA A 23 0.55 9.04 32.03
CA ALA A 23 0.20 10.01 31.00
C ALA A 23 0.76 9.65 29.60
N ASP A 24 0.81 8.35 29.29
CA ASP A 24 1.26 7.84 27.99
C ASP A 24 0.17 8.09 26.94
N SER A 25 0.51 8.84 25.90
CA SER A 25 -0.45 9.27 24.89
C SER A 25 0.22 9.56 23.55
N ALA A 26 -0.56 9.39 22.49
CA ALA A 26 -0.29 9.94 21.16
C ALA A 26 -1.31 11.04 20.87
N THR A 27 -0.85 12.20 20.40
CA THR A 27 -1.72 13.32 19.97
C THR A 27 -1.45 13.65 18.52
N PHE A 28 -2.50 13.86 17.73
CA PHE A 28 -2.42 14.08 16.29
C PHE A 28 -2.56 15.56 15.93
N ASP A 29 -1.75 15.98 14.96
CA ASP A 29 -2.04 17.10 14.06
C ASP A 29 -2.17 16.48 12.66
N PHE A 30 -3.30 15.82 12.43
CA PHE A 30 -3.53 15.03 11.22
C PHE A 30 -3.67 15.92 9.97
N PRO A 31 -3.09 15.57 8.81
CA PRO A 31 -2.24 14.39 8.54
C PRO A 31 -0.73 14.65 8.71
N ASN A 32 -0.34 15.73 9.40
CA ASN A 32 1.05 16.20 9.43
C ASN A 32 1.92 15.48 10.46
N THR A 33 1.45 15.36 11.71
CA THR A 33 2.29 14.85 12.81
C THR A 33 1.54 14.01 13.83
N VAL A 34 2.28 13.11 14.49
CA VAL A 34 1.88 12.47 15.75
C VAL A 34 2.94 12.77 16.81
N THR A 35 2.50 13.24 17.98
CA THR A 35 3.37 13.50 19.13
C THR A 35 3.11 12.47 20.21
N PHE A 36 4.13 11.67 20.53
CA PHE A 36 4.11 10.72 21.63
C PHE A 36 4.63 11.41 22.89
N SER A 37 3.94 11.27 24.01
CA SER A 37 4.36 11.84 25.29
C SER A 37 4.07 10.88 26.44
N ALA A 38 4.93 10.91 27.45
CA ALA A 38 4.75 10.14 28.69
C ALA A 38 5.51 10.75 29.87
N THR A 39 5.12 10.36 31.08
CA THR A 39 5.85 10.56 32.32
C THR A 39 6.42 9.21 32.77
N LEU A 40 7.75 9.11 32.87
CA LEU A 40 8.46 7.89 33.26
C LEU A 40 9.00 8.03 34.68
N THR A 41 8.90 6.98 35.49
CA THR A 41 9.45 6.95 36.85
C THR A 41 10.34 5.77 37.13
N SER A 42 11.40 6.00 37.91
CA SER A 42 12.24 4.97 38.50
C SER A 42 12.68 5.36 39.91
N THR A 43 13.21 4.38 40.67
CA THR A 43 13.81 4.61 41.99
C THR A 43 15.18 5.26 41.91
N SER A 44 15.85 5.18 40.76
CA SER A 44 17.13 5.85 40.47
C SER A 44 16.98 6.83 39.30
N GLU A 45 17.92 7.73 39.14
CA GLU A 45 17.90 8.73 38.06
C GLU A 45 17.87 8.05 36.69
N ILE A 46 16.84 8.35 35.88
CA ILE A 46 16.72 7.91 34.49
C ILE A 46 17.72 8.72 33.65
N ASN A 47 18.61 8.04 32.93
CA ASN A 47 19.67 8.66 32.14
C ASN A 47 19.61 8.32 30.64
N SER A 48 18.72 7.40 30.25
CA SER A 48 18.48 7.04 28.85
C SER A 48 17.00 6.73 28.64
N VAL A 49 16.42 7.31 27.59
CA VAL A 49 15.06 7.02 27.13
C VAL A 49 15.09 6.82 25.62
N VAL A 50 14.40 5.78 25.16
CA VAL A 50 14.19 5.44 23.75
C VAL A 50 12.70 5.22 23.54
N LEU A 51 12.15 5.92 22.56
CA LEU A 51 10.83 5.61 21.99
C LEU A 51 11.02 4.56 20.90
N GLU A 52 10.42 3.38 21.07
CA GLU A 52 10.29 2.38 20.03
C GLU A 52 8.90 2.52 19.41
N TYR A 53 8.81 2.70 18.09
CA TYR A 53 7.53 2.91 17.40
C TYR A 53 7.52 2.29 16.01
N GLY A 54 6.33 2.14 15.45
CA GLY A 54 6.11 1.65 14.10
C GLY A 54 4.64 1.62 13.75
N ASN A 55 4.30 0.86 12.72
CA ASN A 55 2.93 0.62 12.28
C ASN A 55 2.68 -0.89 12.12
N GLU A 56 1.40 -1.25 12.01
CA GLU A 56 0.99 -2.59 11.59
C GLU A 56 0.81 -2.60 10.06
N GLN A 57 1.72 -3.27 9.37
CA GLN A 57 1.67 -3.47 7.92
C GLN A 57 2.31 -4.82 7.55
N LEU A 58 2.02 -5.30 6.35
CA LEU A 58 2.70 -6.44 5.76
C LEU A 58 4.15 -6.07 5.46
N THR A 59 5.08 -6.84 6.01
CA THR A 59 6.52 -6.63 5.85
C THR A 59 7.23 -7.98 5.78
N CYS A 60 8.49 -8.00 5.31
CA CYS A 60 9.32 -9.21 5.36
C CYS A 60 10.04 -9.43 6.70
N GLY A 61 9.77 -8.62 7.73
CA GLY A 61 10.40 -8.77 9.04
C GLY A 61 10.05 -7.65 10.01
N ASP A 62 10.45 -7.82 11.27
CA ASP A 62 10.15 -6.87 12.33
C ASP A 62 10.88 -5.54 12.11
N VAL A 63 10.13 -4.49 11.76
CA VAL A 63 10.66 -3.12 11.61
C VAL A 63 10.31 -2.32 12.87
N ILE A 64 11.34 -1.92 13.61
CA ILE A 64 11.21 -1.09 14.81
C ILE A 64 11.98 0.21 14.58
N ALA A 65 11.27 1.33 14.50
CA ALA A 65 11.88 2.65 14.51
C ALA A 65 12.25 3.05 15.95
N LYS A 66 13.34 3.80 16.09
CA LYS A 66 13.82 4.30 17.38
C LYS A 66 13.99 5.80 17.33
N ALA A 67 13.45 6.50 18.32
CA ALA A 67 13.66 7.90 18.56
C ALA A 67 14.21 8.15 19.96
N PHE A 68 14.95 9.26 20.10
CA PHE A 68 15.67 9.62 21.32
C PHE A 68 15.18 11.00 21.75
N PRO A 69 14.13 11.09 22.59
CA PRO A 69 13.60 12.37 23.06
C PRO A 69 14.62 13.09 23.96
N ASP A 70 14.61 14.42 23.90
CA ASP A 70 15.34 15.25 24.87
C ASP A 70 14.57 15.28 26.20
N PHE A 71 15.29 15.13 27.32
CA PHE A 71 14.73 15.23 28.67
C PHE A 71 15.83 15.60 29.67
N ASN A 72 15.41 16.06 30.85
CA ASN A 72 16.33 16.28 31.96
C ASN A 72 16.36 15.01 32.84
N PRO A 73 17.53 14.43 33.12
CA PRO A 73 17.65 13.26 33.98
C PRO A 73 17.01 13.47 35.36
N GLY A 74 16.34 12.44 35.85
CA GLY A 74 15.61 12.47 37.12
C GLY A 74 14.91 11.15 37.43
N THR A 75 14.36 11.01 38.63
CA THR A 75 13.55 9.83 39.02
C THR A 75 12.11 9.90 38.50
N ASP A 76 11.68 11.07 38.03
CA ASP A 76 10.39 11.36 37.41
C ASP A 76 10.65 12.32 36.24
N VAL A 77 10.51 11.82 35.00
CA VAL A 77 10.88 12.55 33.79
C VAL A 77 9.71 12.61 32.82
N ASN A 78 9.48 13.80 32.26
CA ASN A 78 8.54 13.97 31.15
C ASN A 78 9.32 13.89 29.84
N VAL A 79 8.80 13.11 28.91
CA VAL A 79 9.40 12.89 27.58
C VAL A 79 8.34 13.16 26.52
N SER A 80 8.79 13.70 25.39
CA SER A 80 7.95 13.92 24.23
C SER A 80 8.78 13.83 22.96
N TRP A 81 8.21 13.24 21.92
CA TRP A 81 8.82 13.19 20.60
C TRP A 81 7.74 13.24 19.51
N THR A 82 7.99 14.04 18.47
CA THR A 82 7.06 14.25 17.36
C THR A 82 7.56 13.57 16.11
N TRP A 83 6.74 12.68 15.56
CA TRP A 83 6.92 12.12 14.23
C TRP A 83 6.30 13.06 13.19
N ASP A 84 7.13 13.63 12.32
CA ASP A 84 6.70 14.48 11.21
C ASP A 84 6.54 13.66 9.92
N MET A 85 5.28 13.40 9.53
CA MET A 85 4.94 12.58 8.37
C MET A 85 5.37 13.22 7.04
N ARG A 86 5.59 14.53 7.02
CA ARG A 86 6.11 15.24 5.84
C ARG A 86 7.55 14.85 5.52
N GLN A 87 8.26 14.26 6.48
CA GLN A 87 9.65 13.79 6.29
C GLN A 87 9.74 12.31 5.96
N SER A 88 8.85 11.48 6.52
CA SER A 88 8.87 10.02 6.32
C SER A 88 7.93 9.52 5.24
N GLY A 89 6.99 10.35 4.77
CA GLY A 89 5.81 9.91 4.03
C GLY A 89 4.61 9.72 4.95
N SER A 90 3.40 9.92 4.42
CA SER A 90 2.15 9.75 5.16
C SER A 90 1.79 8.27 5.29
N LEU A 91 1.21 7.91 6.43
CA LEU A 91 0.49 6.65 6.57
C LEU A 91 -0.93 6.80 5.98
N PRO A 92 -1.54 5.72 5.47
CA PRO A 92 -2.92 5.76 5.07
C PRO A 92 -3.83 6.03 6.28
N PRO A 93 -4.87 6.85 6.14
CA PRO A 93 -5.95 6.95 7.13
C PRO A 93 -6.46 5.56 7.49
N GLY A 94 -6.53 5.26 8.78
CA GLY A 94 -6.86 3.95 9.33
C GLY A 94 -5.68 3.09 9.77
N ALA A 95 -4.45 3.44 9.41
CA ALA A 95 -3.27 2.66 9.81
C ALA A 95 -3.16 2.57 11.34
N THR A 96 -2.77 1.40 11.84
CA THR A 96 -2.49 1.24 13.27
C THR A 96 -1.04 1.62 13.54
N ILE A 97 -0.83 2.65 14.36
CA ILE A 97 0.47 3.03 14.91
C ILE A 97 0.63 2.34 16.26
N TRP A 98 1.81 1.81 16.52
CA TRP A 98 2.18 1.28 17.84
C TRP A 98 3.41 1.98 18.39
N TRP A 99 3.50 2.10 19.71
CA TRP A 99 4.68 2.62 20.39
C TRP A 99 4.87 2.02 21.79
N ARG A 100 6.10 2.11 22.29
CA ARG A 100 6.46 1.81 23.68
C ARG A 100 7.72 2.57 24.10
N TRP A 101 7.88 2.76 25.40
CA TRP A 101 9.02 3.44 25.99
C TRP A 101 10.00 2.42 26.57
N ARG A 102 11.29 2.58 26.27
CA ARG A 102 12.39 1.85 26.89
C ARG A 102 13.29 2.85 27.59
N PHE A 103 13.55 2.66 28.87
CA PHE A 103 14.41 3.56 29.63
C PHE A 103 15.32 2.82 30.60
N THR A 104 16.52 3.37 30.80
CA THR A 104 17.53 2.84 31.70
C THR A 104 17.85 3.86 32.78
N ASP A 105 17.95 3.40 34.02
CA ASP A 105 18.36 4.24 35.13
C ASP A 105 19.86 4.12 35.45
N SER A 106 20.35 5.00 36.31
CA SER A 106 21.74 5.06 36.77
C SER A 106 22.22 3.82 37.53
N SER A 107 21.32 2.91 37.95
CA SER A 107 21.68 1.60 38.50
C SER A 107 21.91 0.54 37.42
N GLY A 108 21.61 0.87 36.15
CA GLY A 108 21.63 -0.04 35.01
C GLY A 108 20.36 -0.87 34.86
N LYS A 109 19.29 -0.56 35.61
CA LYS A 109 18.00 -1.23 35.46
C LYS A 109 17.32 -0.71 34.20
N GLU A 110 17.02 -1.63 33.28
CA GLU A 110 16.24 -1.35 32.08
C GLU A 110 14.76 -1.67 32.32
N THR A 111 13.91 -0.76 31.85
CA THR A 111 12.45 -0.87 31.94
C THR A 111 11.87 -0.66 30.55
N VAL A 112 10.92 -1.52 30.15
CA VAL A 112 10.17 -1.41 28.89
C VAL A 112 8.70 -1.34 29.25
N SER A 113 7.99 -0.34 28.73
CA SER A 113 6.55 -0.17 28.93
C SER A 113 5.75 -1.20 28.16
N ASP A 114 4.48 -1.35 28.55
CA ASP A 114 3.48 -1.99 27.69
C ASP A 114 3.40 -1.25 26.35
N MET A 115 3.16 -2.01 25.27
CA MET A 115 2.94 -1.45 23.94
C MET A 115 1.55 -0.84 23.85
N GLN A 116 1.50 0.41 23.41
CA GLN A 116 0.26 1.13 23.11
C GLN A 116 0.01 1.11 21.60
N THR A 117 -1.25 1.24 21.21
CA THR A 117 -1.65 1.40 19.81
C THR A 117 -2.66 2.52 19.65
N VAL A 118 -2.68 3.12 18.47
CA VAL A 118 -3.64 4.15 18.09
C VAL A 118 -3.91 4.06 16.58
N THR A 119 -5.13 4.36 16.16
CA THR A 119 -5.50 4.46 14.75
C THR A 119 -5.15 5.85 14.23
N TRP A 120 -4.33 5.92 13.18
CA TRP A 120 -3.99 7.15 12.46
C TRP A 120 -5.17 7.59 11.58
N ILE A 121 -5.96 8.54 12.03
CA ILE A 121 -7.16 9.01 11.32
C ILE A 121 -7.48 10.47 11.68
N ASP A 122 -8.20 11.16 10.82
CA ASP A 122 -8.79 12.48 11.08
C ASP A 122 -9.95 12.37 12.10
N ASP A 123 -9.56 12.30 13.38
CA ASP A 123 -10.45 12.18 14.52
C ASP A 123 -11.38 13.40 14.76
N ILE A 124 -11.29 14.42 13.91
CA ILE A 124 -12.21 15.56 13.86
C ILE A 124 -13.59 15.18 13.30
N HIS A 125 -13.72 14.01 12.65
CA HIS A 125 -14.95 13.52 12.05
C HIS A 125 -15.58 12.38 12.85
N ASP A 126 -16.92 12.32 12.83
CA ASP A 126 -17.70 11.26 13.48
C ASP A 126 -17.80 10.04 12.55
N TRP A 127 -16.70 9.28 12.47
CA TRP A 127 -16.62 8.07 11.65
C TRP A 127 -17.58 6.98 12.13
N GLN A 128 -18.41 6.50 11.21
CA GLN A 128 -19.31 5.37 11.39
C GLN A 128 -18.77 4.15 10.65
N THR A 129 -19.23 2.96 11.00
CA THR A 129 -18.79 1.71 10.35
C THR A 129 -19.98 0.80 10.03
N VAL A 130 -20.01 0.28 8.80
CA VAL A 130 -20.78 -0.93 8.43
C VAL A 130 -19.80 -2.02 8.02
N SER A 131 -20.07 -3.27 8.36
CA SER A 131 -19.09 -4.35 8.16
C SER A 131 -19.71 -5.72 7.96
N ASN A 132 -18.93 -6.62 7.37
CA ASN A 132 -19.10 -8.06 7.48
C ASN A 132 -17.78 -8.69 8.01
N ASN A 133 -17.56 -9.99 7.76
CA ASN A 133 -16.34 -10.66 8.22
C ASN A 133 -15.08 -10.29 7.41
N ASP A 134 -15.23 -9.90 6.15
CA ASP A 134 -14.12 -9.71 5.21
C ASP A 134 -13.88 -8.22 4.87
N LEU A 135 -14.84 -7.35 5.18
CA LEU A 135 -14.84 -5.94 4.77
C LEU A 135 -15.44 -5.04 5.85
N ARG A 136 -14.85 -3.86 5.99
CA ARG A 136 -15.33 -2.76 6.85
C ARG A 136 -15.38 -1.48 6.04
N ILE A 137 -16.53 -0.83 5.98
CA ILE A 137 -16.69 0.50 5.39
C ILE A 137 -16.76 1.51 6.54
N HIS A 138 -15.73 2.32 6.66
CA HIS A 138 -15.68 3.49 7.53
C HIS A 138 -16.16 4.70 6.73
N TYR A 139 -17.11 5.47 7.26
CA TYR A 139 -17.65 6.63 6.53
C TYR A 139 -18.11 7.73 7.47
N TYR A 140 -18.11 8.97 6.97
CA TYR A 140 -18.83 10.09 7.55
C TYR A 140 -19.47 10.95 6.45
N GLY A 141 -20.37 11.86 6.81
CA GLY A 141 -21.01 12.76 5.83
C GLY A 141 -21.93 12.10 4.79
N LYS A 142 -22.10 10.78 4.83
CA LYS A 142 -23.02 9.97 4.00
C LYS A 142 -23.98 9.17 4.88
N SER A 143 -25.05 8.65 4.27
CA SER A 143 -26.01 7.80 4.97
C SER A 143 -25.48 6.37 5.15
N GLN A 144 -25.96 5.69 6.19
CA GLN A 144 -25.70 4.25 6.38
C GLN A 144 -26.11 3.41 5.15
N SER A 145 -27.20 3.78 4.45
CA SER A 145 -27.63 3.10 3.22
C SER A 145 -26.63 3.23 2.07
N PHE A 146 -25.95 4.37 1.97
CA PHE A 146 -24.86 4.56 1.02
C PHE A 146 -23.66 3.68 1.39
N ALA A 147 -23.26 3.68 2.67
CA ALA A 147 -22.17 2.83 3.14
C ALA A 147 -22.46 1.34 2.92
N GLN A 148 -23.71 0.89 3.13
CA GLN A 148 -24.14 -0.47 2.81
C GLN A 148 -24.02 -0.77 1.32
N THR A 149 -24.32 0.20 0.45
CA THR A 149 -24.15 0.03 -1.00
C THR A 149 -22.68 -0.16 -1.38
N MET A 150 -21.75 0.53 -0.72
CA MET A 150 -20.30 0.34 -0.91
C MET A 150 -19.84 -1.02 -0.35
N LEU A 151 -20.36 -1.43 0.80
CA LEU A 151 -20.07 -2.75 1.38
C LEU A 151 -20.51 -3.87 0.43
N ASP A 152 -21.72 -3.77 -0.13
CA ASP A 152 -22.25 -4.74 -1.10
C ASP A 152 -21.40 -4.78 -2.38
N ALA A 153 -20.89 -3.63 -2.84
CA ALA A 153 -19.96 -3.55 -3.98
C ALA A 153 -18.62 -4.21 -3.68
N GLY A 154 -18.06 -4.00 -2.48
CA GLY A 154 -16.84 -4.68 -2.04
C GLY A 154 -17.03 -6.20 -1.95
N ILE A 155 -18.17 -6.67 -1.43
CA ILE A 155 -18.50 -8.11 -1.37
C ILE A 155 -18.55 -8.71 -2.78
N GLU A 156 -19.17 -8.00 -3.72
CA GLU A 156 -19.19 -8.39 -5.13
C GLU A 156 -17.77 -8.38 -5.73
N GLY A 157 -16.95 -7.39 -5.40
CA GLY A 157 -15.55 -7.31 -5.82
C GLY A 157 -14.71 -8.48 -5.31
N LEU A 158 -14.85 -8.88 -4.04
CA LEU A 158 -14.21 -10.08 -3.49
C LEU A 158 -14.64 -11.34 -4.24
N ARG A 159 -15.95 -11.46 -4.52
CA ARG A 159 -16.51 -12.60 -5.25
C ARG A 159 -15.96 -12.69 -6.68
N ARG A 160 -15.98 -11.58 -7.42
CA ARG A 160 -15.46 -11.50 -8.80
C ARG A 160 -13.98 -11.87 -8.86
N ASN A 161 -13.15 -11.22 -8.05
CA ASN A 161 -11.71 -11.49 -8.01
C ASN A 161 -11.40 -12.95 -7.68
N LYS A 162 -12.15 -13.55 -6.75
CA LYS A 162 -12.03 -14.96 -6.40
C LYS A 162 -12.47 -15.90 -7.52
N GLU A 163 -13.53 -15.59 -8.25
CA GLU A 163 -14.06 -16.45 -9.32
C GLU A 163 -13.36 -16.28 -10.67
N GLN A 164 -12.80 -15.10 -10.93
CA GLN A 164 -12.21 -14.74 -12.22
C GLN A 164 -10.69 -14.90 -12.22
N SER A 165 -10.03 -14.50 -11.12
CA SER A 165 -8.56 -14.40 -11.06
C SER A 165 -7.95 -15.25 -9.95
N GLY A 166 -8.78 -15.85 -9.09
CA GLY A 166 -8.36 -16.79 -8.05
C GLY A 166 -7.80 -16.10 -6.81
N MET A 167 -7.93 -14.77 -6.74
CA MET A 167 -7.39 -13.98 -5.65
C MET A 167 -8.31 -14.01 -4.44
N THR A 168 -7.71 -14.13 -3.26
CA THR A 168 -8.41 -14.10 -1.97
C THR A 168 -7.75 -13.13 -1.02
N SER A 169 -8.51 -12.57 -0.09
CA SER A 169 -7.95 -11.87 1.06
C SER A 169 -7.69 -12.85 2.20
N ASP A 170 -6.61 -12.63 2.95
CA ASP A 170 -6.24 -13.35 4.15
C ASP A 170 -6.49 -12.54 5.44
N ALA A 171 -6.96 -11.29 5.29
CA ALA A 171 -7.40 -10.42 6.38
C ALA A 171 -8.59 -9.54 5.91
N PRO A 172 -9.39 -8.99 6.85
CA PRO A 172 -10.41 -8.02 6.48
C PRO A 172 -9.79 -6.77 5.83
N VAL A 173 -10.49 -6.19 4.85
CA VAL A 173 -10.07 -4.93 4.20
C VAL A 173 -10.92 -3.78 4.74
N ASP A 174 -10.25 -2.70 5.13
CA ASP A 174 -10.86 -1.46 5.61
C ASP A 174 -10.96 -0.46 4.47
N ILE A 175 -12.14 0.14 4.30
CA ILE A 175 -12.40 1.14 3.26
C ILE A 175 -12.86 2.42 3.94
N TYR A 176 -12.06 3.47 3.89
CA TYR A 176 -12.37 4.79 4.42
C TYR A 176 -12.97 5.67 3.32
N VAL A 177 -14.26 5.96 3.45
CA VAL A 177 -15.06 6.64 2.45
C VAL A 177 -15.30 8.09 2.87
N TYR A 178 -14.62 8.99 2.18
CA TYR A 178 -14.73 10.43 2.33
C TYR A 178 -15.92 10.97 1.54
N PRO A 179 -16.60 12.02 2.03
CA PRO A 179 -17.84 12.49 1.42
C PRO A 179 -17.67 13.11 0.02
N ASN A 180 -16.43 13.49 -0.33
CA ASN A 180 -16.03 14.05 -1.62
C ASN A 180 -14.50 13.88 -1.83
N TYR A 181 -13.99 14.22 -3.01
CA TYR A 181 -12.56 14.12 -3.34
C TYR A 181 -11.68 15.13 -2.60
N ASP A 182 -12.19 16.31 -2.25
CA ASP A 182 -11.40 17.32 -1.55
C ASP A 182 -11.06 16.84 -0.14
N ASP A 183 -12.06 16.33 0.60
CA ASP A 183 -11.87 15.74 1.92
C ASP A 183 -10.88 14.55 1.89
N MET A 184 -10.96 13.67 0.90
CA MET A 184 -9.99 12.56 0.74
C MET A 184 -8.57 13.08 0.53
N ARG A 185 -8.39 14.09 -0.33
CA ARG A 185 -7.07 14.66 -0.64
C ARG A 185 -6.46 15.36 0.56
N ASP A 186 -7.28 16.04 1.37
CA ASP A 186 -6.81 16.70 2.58
C ASP A 186 -6.33 15.70 3.64
N ALA A 187 -6.73 14.43 3.55
CA ALA A 187 -6.35 13.38 4.48
C ALA A 187 -5.03 12.67 4.16
N VAL A 188 -4.40 12.94 3.01
CA VAL A 188 -3.13 12.30 2.60
C VAL A 188 -2.14 13.32 2.06
N LEU A 189 -0.89 13.23 2.53
CA LEU A 189 0.18 14.09 2.02
C LEU A 189 0.69 13.62 0.66
N TYR A 190 0.90 14.58 -0.26
CA TYR A 190 1.59 14.40 -1.55
C TYR A 190 0.87 13.56 -2.62
N GLU A 191 -0.41 13.25 -2.45
CA GLU A 191 -1.17 12.48 -3.42
C GLU A 191 -1.60 13.32 -4.65
N PRO A 192 -1.53 12.80 -5.89
CA PRO A 192 -2.00 13.51 -7.07
C PRO A 192 -3.49 13.87 -7.01
N ALA A 193 -3.83 15.04 -7.56
CA ALA A 193 -5.20 15.58 -7.49
C ALA A 193 -6.26 14.79 -8.28
N TRP A 194 -5.85 13.87 -9.15
CA TRP A 194 -6.73 13.09 -10.01
C TRP A 194 -7.14 11.74 -9.42
N THR A 195 -6.56 11.35 -8.27
CA THR A 195 -6.84 10.08 -7.60
C THR A 195 -8.24 10.08 -6.99
N GLY A 196 -9.13 9.20 -7.46
CA GLY A 196 -10.49 9.01 -6.92
C GLY A 196 -10.58 8.02 -5.77
N GLY A 197 -9.61 7.12 -5.67
CA GLY A 197 -9.44 6.11 -4.63
C GLY A 197 -8.00 5.60 -4.64
N GLN A 198 -7.56 5.03 -3.53
CA GLN A 198 -6.21 4.51 -3.40
C GLN A 198 -6.15 3.30 -2.48
N ALA A 199 -5.50 2.24 -2.96
CA ALA A 199 -5.27 1.01 -2.22
C ALA A 199 -3.86 0.95 -1.61
N TYR A 200 -3.82 0.67 -0.31
CA TYR A 200 -2.61 0.44 0.48
C TYR A 200 -2.58 -1.04 0.86
N SER A 201 -2.10 -1.89 -0.06
CA SER A 201 -2.16 -3.35 0.10
C SER A 201 -1.44 -3.87 1.34
N ASP A 202 -0.35 -3.23 1.74
CA ASP A 202 0.42 -3.64 2.91
C ASP A 202 -0.36 -3.40 4.20
N PHE A 203 -1.33 -2.48 4.18
CA PHE A 203 -2.18 -2.17 5.32
C PHE A 203 -3.57 -2.83 5.24
N ASN A 204 -3.94 -3.43 4.11
CA ASN A 204 -5.33 -3.79 3.78
C ASN A 204 -6.30 -2.61 3.92
N ILE A 205 -5.84 -1.42 3.52
CA ILE A 205 -6.63 -0.18 3.61
C ILE A 205 -6.88 0.38 2.23
N ILE A 206 -8.12 0.78 1.97
CA ILE A 206 -8.52 1.60 0.83
C ILE A 206 -9.02 2.93 1.37
N ILE A 207 -8.66 4.01 0.71
CA ILE A 207 -9.32 5.31 0.89
C ILE A 207 -10.01 5.70 -0.41
N MET A 208 -11.16 6.34 -0.34
CA MET A 208 -11.84 6.83 -1.54
C MET A 208 -12.66 8.09 -1.27
N GLY A 209 -12.72 8.96 -2.27
CA GLY A 209 -13.61 10.11 -2.31
C GLY A 209 -14.85 9.78 -3.12
N VAL A 210 -16.02 10.19 -2.62
CA VAL A 210 -17.28 9.95 -3.32
C VAL A 210 -17.49 10.99 -4.44
N SER A 211 -17.81 10.53 -5.65
CA SER A 211 -18.06 11.41 -6.81
C SER A 211 -19.26 12.35 -6.59
N GLY A 212 -20.24 11.92 -5.78
CA GLY A 212 -21.43 12.68 -5.41
C GLY A 212 -22.57 12.62 -6.44
N SER A 213 -22.29 12.21 -7.68
CA SER A 213 -23.28 12.17 -8.77
C SER A 213 -23.44 10.80 -9.44
N ASP A 214 -22.47 9.89 -9.29
CA ASP A 214 -22.48 8.61 -10.00
C ASP A 214 -22.20 7.43 -9.06
N SER A 215 -23.28 6.81 -8.58
CA SER A 215 -23.17 5.64 -7.71
C SER A 215 -22.59 4.40 -8.41
N THR A 216 -22.58 4.35 -9.74
CA THR A 216 -21.96 3.24 -10.47
C THR A 216 -20.45 3.43 -10.47
N TRP A 217 -19.99 4.66 -10.72
CA TRP A 217 -18.59 5.03 -10.60
C TRP A 217 -18.04 4.69 -9.22
N ASP A 218 -18.70 5.13 -8.15
CA ASP A 218 -18.23 4.88 -6.78
C ASP A 218 -18.11 3.37 -6.46
N LYS A 219 -19.07 2.55 -6.93
CA LYS A 219 -19.01 1.08 -6.78
C LYS A 219 -17.86 0.47 -7.55
N ASN A 220 -17.62 0.94 -8.78
CA ASN A 220 -16.51 0.47 -9.60
C ASN A 220 -15.17 0.84 -8.96
N THR A 221 -15.03 2.04 -8.40
CA THR A 221 -13.85 2.43 -7.61
C THR A 221 -13.61 1.47 -6.44
N VAL A 222 -14.64 1.10 -5.67
CA VAL A 222 -14.49 0.09 -4.60
C VAL A 222 -13.94 -1.23 -5.15
N ILE A 223 -14.49 -1.73 -6.26
CA ILE A 223 -14.05 -3.00 -6.87
C ILE A 223 -12.61 -2.89 -7.42
N HIS A 224 -12.29 -1.76 -8.06
CA HIS A 224 -10.96 -1.47 -8.61
C HIS A 224 -9.90 -1.47 -7.51
N GLU A 225 -10.06 -0.62 -6.50
CA GLU A 225 -9.10 -0.50 -5.40
C GLU A 225 -8.99 -1.78 -4.57
N LEU A 226 -10.10 -2.50 -4.39
CA LEU A 226 -10.07 -3.81 -3.74
C LEU A 226 -9.24 -4.82 -4.52
N THR A 227 -9.25 -4.75 -5.85
CA THR A 227 -8.42 -5.61 -6.68
C THR A 227 -6.93 -5.33 -6.44
N HIS A 228 -6.54 -4.07 -6.29
CA HIS A 228 -5.16 -3.71 -5.92
C HIS A 228 -4.74 -4.26 -4.56
N ILE A 229 -5.62 -4.24 -3.56
CA ILE A 229 -5.37 -4.91 -2.27
C ILE A 229 -5.11 -6.41 -2.50
N LEU A 230 -5.98 -7.08 -3.25
CA LEU A 230 -5.87 -8.51 -3.48
C LEU A 230 -4.61 -8.90 -4.28
N VAL A 231 -4.27 -8.15 -5.33
CA VAL A 231 -3.00 -8.32 -6.08
C VAL A 231 -1.82 -8.09 -5.14
N GLY A 232 -1.90 -7.06 -4.30
CA GLY A 232 -1.12 -6.81 -3.08
C GLY A 232 -0.75 -8.06 -2.31
N ARG A 233 -1.79 -8.68 -1.74
CA ARG A 233 -1.67 -9.83 -0.84
C ARG A 233 -1.22 -11.10 -1.55
N ASN A 234 -1.69 -11.34 -2.77
CA ASN A 234 -1.43 -12.59 -3.49
C ASN A 234 -0.06 -12.61 -4.18
N ALA A 235 0.51 -11.45 -4.50
CA ALA A 235 1.82 -11.29 -5.13
C ALA A 235 2.84 -10.52 -4.26
N PHE A 236 2.61 -10.44 -2.94
CA PHE A 236 3.49 -9.68 -2.04
C PHE A 236 4.94 -10.19 -2.09
N SER A 237 5.87 -9.28 -2.34
CA SER A 237 7.30 -9.55 -2.29
C SER A 237 8.05 -8.27 -1.95
N CYS A 238 9.06 -8.35 -1.06
CA CYS A 238 9.85 -7.17 -0.69
C CYS A 238 10.92 -6.78 -1.72
N ILE A 239 11.18 -7.66 -2.69
CA ILE A 239 12.20 -7.44 -3.72
C ILE A 239 11.67 -7.65 -5.14
N GLY A 240 10.51 -8.30 -5.29
CA GLY A 240 9.83 -8.47 -6.55
C GLY A 240 9.12 -7.18 -6.99
N THR A 241 8.85 -7.10 -8.29
CA THR A 241 8.08 -6.01 -8.88
C THR A 241 6.91 -6.60 -9.66
N ARG A 242 5.78 -5.91 -9.65
CA ARG A 242 4.59 -6.28 -10.44
C ARG A 242 4.46 -5.27 -11.58
N PRO A 243 4.17 -5.73 -12.82
CA PRO A 243 4.07 -4.82 -13.94
C PRO A 243 2.75 -4.05 -13.90
N GLY A 244 2.78 -2.75 -14.23
CA GLY A 244 1.60 -1.88 -14.19
C GLY A 244 0.42 -2.40 -15.01
N TRP A 245 0.67 -2.95 -16.21
CA TRP A 245 -0.41 -3.54 -17.03
C TRP A 245 -1.14 -4.70 -16.35
N LEU A 246 -0.47 -5.46 -15.49
CA LEU A 246 -1.12 -6.58 -14.80
C LEU A 246 -1.98 -6.07 -13.65
N GLU A 247 -1.46 -5.16 -12.84
CA GLU A 247 -2.19 -4.56 -11.72
C GLU A 247 -3.45 -3.85 -12.21
N GLU A 248 -3.27 -2.92 -13.16
CA GLU A 248 -4.37 -2.13 -13.70
C GLU A 248 -5.30 -2.96 -14.59
N GLY A 249 -4.76 -3.92 -15.33
CA GLY A 249 -5.56 -4.82 -16.15
C GLY A 249 -6.48 -5.72 -15.31
N LEU A 250 -6.01 -6.23 -14.17
CA LEU A 250 -6.82 -7.02 -13.24
C LEU A 250 -7.90 -6.17 -12.56
N ALA A 251 -7.56 -4.94 -12.16
CA ALA A 251 -8.51 -4.01 -11.55
C ALA A 251 -9.63 -3.64 -12.54
N MET A 252 -9.27 -3.24 -13.76
CA MET A 252 -10.23 -2.97 -14.84
C MET A 252 -11.06 -4.22 -15.20
N TYR A 253 -10.45 -5.41 -15.22
CA TYR A 253 -11.18 -6.65 -15.52
C TYR A 253 -12.26 -6.96 -14.48
N SER A 254 -11.95 -6.68 -13.22
CA SER A 254 -12.86 -6.92 -12.09
C SER A 254 -14.03 -5.93 -12.04
N GLU A 255 -13.84 -4.69 -12.50
CA GLU A 255 -14.92 -3.70 -12.68
C GLU A 255 -16.00 -4.20 -13.66
N GLY A 256 -15.58 -4.86 -14.74
CA GLY A 256 -16.49 -5.45 -15.73
C GLY A 256 -16.08 -5.11 -17.16
N ALA A 257 -17.06 -5.00 -18.06
CA ALA A 257 -16.78 -4.60 -19.44
C ALA A 257 -16.35 -3.13 -19.52
N LEU A 258 -15.40 -2.83 -20.41
CA LEU A 258 -15.05 -1.46 -20.75
C LEU A 258 -16.28 -0.67 -21.19
N ASP A 259 -16.33 0.61 -20.83
CA ASP A 259 -17.31 1.50 -21.41
C ASP A 259 -17.07 1.68 -22.92
N SER A 260 -18.10 2.17 -23.62
CA SER A 260 -18.06 2.34 -25.06
C SER A 260 -16.93 3.27 -25.54
N SER A 261 -16.52 4.27 -24.74
CA SER A 261 -15.45 5.20 -25.11
C SER A 261 -14.10 4.49 -25.06
N MET A 262 -13.81 3.79 -23.96
CA MET A 262 -12.60 2.99 -23.78
C MET A 262 -12.50 1.87 -24.82
N GLN A 263 -13.60 1.16 -25.07
CA GLN A 263 -13.64 0.12 -26.12
C GLN A 263 -13.36 0.70 -27.51
N ASN A 264 -13.97 1.83 -27.87
CA ASN A 264 -13.72 2.49 -29.15
C ASN A 264 -12.26 2.96 -29.29
N MET A 265 -11.66 3.47 -28.21
CA MET A 265 -10.26 3.89 -28.18
C MET A 265 -9.31 2.71 -28.41
N LEU A 266 -9.58 1.57 -27.76
CA LEU A 266 -8.83 0.34 -27.97
C LEU A 266 -8.97 -0.16 -29.42
N ASP A 267 -10.20 -0.27 -29.92
CA ASP A 267 -10.50 -0.71 -31.29
C ASP A 267 -9.82 0.18 -32.34
N GLN A 268 -9.83 1.50 -32.12
CA GLN A 268 -9.13 2.43 -33.00
C GLN A 268 -7.62 2.18 -32.97
N SER A 269 -7.05 2.00 -31.79
CA SER A 269 -5.60 1.79 -31.63
C SER A 269 -5.12 0.47 -32.24
N ILE A 270 -5.97 -0.57 -32.21
CA ILE A 270 -5.74 -1.83 -32.94
C ILE A 270 -5.70 -1.56 -34.45
N ARG A 271 -6.67 -0.81 -34.99
CA ARG A 271 -6.77 -0.53 -36.45
C ARG A 271 -5.66 0.37 -36.97
N THR A 272 -5.17 1.30 -36.15
CA THR A 272 -4.17 2.30 -36.56
C THR A 272 -2.74 1.93 -36.18
N ASP A 273 -2.52 0.74 -35.64
CA ASP A 273 -1.22 0.25 -35.15
C ASP A 273 -0.55 1.25 -34.18
N SER A 274 -1.33 1.72 -33.21
CA SER A 274 -0.90 2.68 -32.18
C SER A 274 -0.99 2.13 -30.76
N LEU A 275 -1.05 0.80 -30.63
CA LEU A 275 -1.00 0.10 -29.35
C LEU A 275 0.36 0.28 -28.68
N ILE A 276 0.35 0.33 -27.36
CA ILE A 276 1.54 0.48 -26.53
C ILE A 276 2.19 -0.90 -26.37
N THR A 277 3.52 -1.02 -26.33
CA THR A 277 4.14 -2.33 -26.03
C THR A 277 3.91 -2.71 -24.58
N LEU A 278 3.75 -4.00 -24.27
CA LEU A 278 3.60 -4.45 -22.88
C LEU A 278 4.82 -4.08 -22.02
N ARG A 279 6.03 -4.11 -22.59
CA ARG A 279 7.24 -3.64 -21.90
C ARG A 279 7.15 -2.16 -21.49
N SER A 280 6.53 -1.31 -22.31
CA SER A 280 6.28 0.09 -21.94
C SER A 280 5.21 0.24 -20.87
N LEU A 281 4.25 -0.67 -20.81
CA LEU A 281 3.20 -0.70 -19.78
C LEU A 281 3.63 -1.41 -18.48
N ASN A 282 4.88 -1.88 -18.36
CA ASN A 282 5.40 -2.41 -17.09
C ASN A 282 5.57 -1.31 -16.04
N GLY A 283 5.83 -0.06 -16.46
CA GLY A 283 5.98 1.10 -15.57
C GLY A 283 4.66 1.84 -15.33
N GLY A 284 4.76 3.00 -14.68
CA GLY A 284 3.62 3.88 -14.44
C GLY A 284 3.00 4.41 -15.74
N PHE A 285 1.68 4.60 -15.72
CA PHE A 285 0.94 5.12 -16.86
C PHE A 285 1.16 6.63 -17.04
N SER A 286 0.93 7.09 -18.27
CA SER A 286 1.10 8.50 -18.64
C SER A 286 0.08 9.40 -17.96
N GLU A 287 0.48 10.56 -17.46
CA GLU A 287 -0.44 11.59 -16.92
C GLU A 287 -1.34 12.23 -17.99
N LEU A 288 -1.01 12.07 -19.28
CA LEU A 288 -1.88 12.51 -20.38
C LEU A 288 -3.14 11.62 -20.45
N PRO A 289 -4.36 12.17 -20.31
CA PRO A 289 -5.58 11.38 -20.17
C PRO A 289 -5.82 10.35 -21.27
N ASP A 290 -5.65 10.71 -22.54
CA ASP A 290 -5.88 9.78 -23.65
C ASP A 290 -4.91 8.59 -23.64
N LYS A 291 -3.65 8.84 -23.23
CA LYS A 291 -2.65 7.77 -23.11
C LYS A 291 -2.89 6.91 -21.87
N ALA A 292 -3.35 7.50 -20.77
CA ALA A 292 -3.77 6.78 -19.58
C ALA A 292 -4.93 5.83 -19.92
N ASN A 293 -6.00 6.37 -20.52
CA ASN A 293 -7.18 5.60 -20.90
C ASN A 293 -6.85 4.45 -21.86
N LEU A 294 -5.95 4.67 -22.83
CA LEU A 294 -5.47 3.59 -23.70
C LEU A 294 -4.69 2.54 -22.90
N SER A 295 -3.82 2.95 -21.96
CA SER A 295 -3.06 2.04 -21.11
C SER A 295 -3.98 1.14 -20.28
N TYR A 296 -5.01 1.71 -19.64
CA TYR A 296 -6.05 0.95 -18.92
C TYR A 296 -6.83 0.01 -19.85
N SER A 297 -7.33 0.50 -20.98
CA SER A 297 -8.15 -0.28 -21.92
C SER A 297 -7.36 -1.44 -22.53
N GLN A 298 -6.10 -1.21 -22.86
CA GLN A 298 -5.22 -2.23 -23.40
C GLN A 298 -4.85 -3.28 -22.34
N SER A 299 -4.50 -2.83 -21.14
CA SER A 299 -4.19 -3.72 -20.01
C SER A 299 -5.37 -4.63 -19.65
N TYR A 300 -6.59 -4.08 -19.64
CA TYR A 300 -7.83 -4.85 -19.53
C TYR A 300 -7.91 -5.95 -20.60
N SER A 301 -7.68 -5.60 -21.87
CA SER A 301 -7.78 -6.54 -22.98
C SER A 301 -6.77 -7.68 -22.88
N VAL A 302 -5.54 -7.37 -22.45
CA VAL A 302 -4.47 -8.35 -22.27
C VAL A 302 -4.80 -9.30 -21.12
N VAL A 303 -5.17 -8.77 -19.95
CA VAL A 303 -5.53 -9.59 -18.78
C VAL A 303 -6.76 -10.44 -19.06
N LYS A 304 -7.78 -9.87 -19.71
CA LYS A 304 -8.95 -10.60 -20.18
C LYS A 304 -8.54 -11.77 -21.08
N PHE A 305 -7.68 -11.54 -22.07
CA PHE A 305 -7.17 -12.60 -22.94
C PHE A 305 -6.44 -13.69 -22.16
N MET A 306 -5.58 -13.31 -21.20
CA MET A 306 -4.87 -14.26 -20.35
C MET A 306 -5.81 -15.15 -19.53
N ILE A 307 -6.84 -14.56 -18.92
CA ILE A 307 -7.80 -15.28 -18.08
C ILE A 307 -8.76 -16.13 -18.91
N GLU A 308 -9.36 -15.56 -19.97
CA GLU A 308 -10.40 -16.24 -20.74
C GLU A 308 -9.85 -17.32 -21.67
N THR A 309 -8.62 -17.17 -22.16
CA THR A 309 -7.98 -18.15 -23.06
C THR A 309 -7.31 -19.27 -22.29
N TYR A 310 -6.62 -18.96 -21.19
CA TYR A 310 -5.77 -19.92 -20.48
C TYR A 310 -6.33 -20.37 -19.12
N GLY A 311 -7.38 -19.70 -18.64
CA GLY A 311 -8.08 -20.04 -17.41
C GLY A 311 -7.52 -19.34 -16.18
N GLN A 312 -8.39 -19.18 -15.19
CA GLN A 312 -8.12 -18.57 -13.88
C GLN A 312 -6.88 -19.14 -13.19
N GLN A 313 -6.68 -20.46 -13.20
CA GLN A 313 -5.60 -21.11 -12.44
C GLN A 313 -4.22 -20.56 -12.83
N LYS A 314 -4.00 -20.32 -14.12
CA LYS A 314 -2.72 -19.74 -14.59
C LYS A 314 -2.52 -18.31 -14.11
N MET A 315 -3.59 -17.52 -13.94
CA MET A 315 -3.46 -16.19 -13.35
C MET A 315 -3.04 -16.29 -11.88
N SER A 316 -3.63 -17.22 -11.12
CA SER A 316 -3.23 -17.49 -9.74
C SER A 316 -1.77 -17.96 -9.63
N ASP A 317 -1.34 -18.85 -10.53
CA ASP A 317 0.04 -19.35 -10.59
C ASP A 317 1.04 -18.23 -10.95
N LEU A 318 0.66 -17.28 -11.82
CA LEU A 318 1.45 -16.10 -12.14
C LEU A 318 1.65 -15.18 -10.92
N LEU A 319 0.57 -14.89 -10.18
CA LEU A 319 0.67 -14.08 -8.96
C LEU A 319 1.55 -14.77 -7.90
N ALA A 320 1.46 -16.10 -7.78
CA ALA A 320 2.33 -16.87 -6.89
C ALA A 320 3.81 -16.84 -7.32
N ALA A 321 4.09 -16.91 -8.62
CA ALA A 321 5.46 -16.77 -9.14
C ALA A 321 6.06 -15.38 -8.84
N LEU A 322 5.26 -14.31 -8.98
CA LEU A 322 5.65 -12.95 -8.62
C LEU A 322 5.88 -12.79 -7.11
N ARG A 323 5.05 -13.42 -6.28
CA ARG A 323 5.24 -13.49 -4.82
C ARG A 323 6.60 -14.09 -4.46
N ASP A 324 7.04 -15.10 -5.20
CA ASP A 324 8.36 -15.74 -5.05
C ASP A 324 9.51 -14.89 -5.63
N ALA A 325 9.27 -13.60 -5.89
CA ALA A 325 10.23 -12.62 -6.39
C ALA A 325 10.82 -12.91 -7.79
N LYS A 326 10.17 -13.76 -8.59
CA LYS A 326 10.56 -13.95 -9.99
C LYS A 326 10.23 -12.68 -10.79
N SER A 327 11.04 -12.38 -11.80
CA SER A 327 10.70 -11.31 -12.73
C SER A 327 9.43 -11.65 -13.53
N ILE A 328 8.79 -10.64 -14.13
CA ILE A 328 7.61 -10.88 -14.96
C ILE A 328 7.90 -11.82 -16.14
N ASP A 329 9.06 -11.67 -16.80
CA ASP A 329 9.44 -12.52 -17.92
C ASP A 329 9.64 -13.98 -17.47
N GLU A 330 10.33 -14.22 -16.35
CA GLU A 330 10.48 -15.57 -15.78
C GLU A 330 9.13 -16.19 -15.39
N SER A 331 8.26 -15.38 -14.78
CA SER A 331 6.94 -15.84 -14.31
C SER A 331 6.01 -16.19 -15.47
N LEU A 332 5.96 -15.35 -16.52
CA LEU A 332 5.20 -15.64 -17.73
C LEU A 332 5.75 -16.87 -18.46
N LEU A 333 7.08 -17.01 -18.55
CA LEU A 333 7.70 -18.12 -19.25
C LEU A 333 7.40 -19.45 -18.53
N GLU A 334 7.41 -19.45 -17.20
CA GLU A 334 7.08 -20.62 -16.38
C GLU A 334 5.60 -21.03 -16.49
N VAL A 335 4.68 -20.06 -16.44
CA VAL A 335 3.25 -20.32 -16.30
C VAL A 335 2.53 -20.41 -17.65
N TYR A 336 2.90 -19.53 -18.58
CA TYR A 336 2.25 -19.39 -19.89
C TYR A 336 3.09 -19.93 -21.05
N GLY A 337 4.41 -20.04 -20.89
CA GLY A 337 5.32 -20.56 -21.92
C GLY A 337 5.86 -19.51 -22.88
N PHE A 338 5.67 -18.23 -22.57
CA PHE A 338 6.19 -17.08 -23.31
C PHE A 338 6.59 -15.97 -22.35
N ASP A 339 7.48 -15.06 -22.76
CA ASP A 339 7.84 -13.87 -21.99
C ASP A 339 6.89 -12.70 -22.30
N THR A 340 7.22 -11.48 -21.86
CA THR A 340 6.39 -10.28 -22.11
C THR A 340 6.20 -9.98 -23.61
N ASP A 341 7.23 -10.19 -24.43
CA ASP A 341 7.12 -9.93 -25.88
C ASP A 341 6.27 -11.02 -26.56
N GLY A 342 6.44 -12.28 -26.14
CA GLY A 342 5.61 -13.37 -26.62
C GLY A 342 4.14 -13.22 -26.20
N LEU A 343 3.85 -12.72 -24.99
CA LEU A 343 2.49 -12.36 -24.57
C LEU A 343 1.88 -11.27 -25.47
N ASP A 344 2.65 -10.21 -25.74
CA ASP A 344 2.22 -9.10 -26.61
C ASP A 344 1.91 -9.62 -28.03
N GLU A 345 2.75 -10.51 -28.57
CA GLU A 345 2.55 -11.13 -29.89
C GLU A 345 1.26 -11.98 -29.94
N VAL A 346 1.07 -12.93 -29.02
CA VAL A 346 -0.12 -13.81 -29.05
C VAL A 346 -1.41 -13.05 -28.74
N TRP A 347 -1.36 -12.03 -27.89
CA TRP A 347 -2.51 -11.16 -27.64
C TRP A 347 -2.86 -10.33 -28.88
N ARG A 348 -1.87 -9.72 -29.54
CA ARG A 348 -2.07 -8.95 -30.78
C ARG A 348 -2.69 -9.80 -31.88
N GLU A 349 -2.22 -11.03 -32.05
CA GLU A 349 -2.82 -11.99 -32.98
C GLU A 349 -4.30 -12.24 -32.65
N SER A 350 -4.62 -12.46 -31.37
CA SER A 350 -6.00 -12.73 -30.91
C SER A 350 -6.99 -11.60 -31.20
N VAL A 351 -6.52 -10.34 -31.20
CA VAL A 351 -7.35 -9.15 -31.46
C VAL A 351 -7.24 -8.63 -32.90
N GLY A 352 -6.47 -9.31 -33.76
CA GLY A 352 -6.26 -8.92 -35.15
C GLY A 352 -5.43 -7.64 -35.33
N ALA A 353 -4.58 -7.31 -34.35
CA ALA A 353 -3.64 -6.20 -34.43
C ALA A 353 -2.44 -6.54 -35.33
N ALA A 354 -1.73 -5.51 -35.77
CA ALA A 354 -0.47 -5.71 -36.47
C ALA A 354 0.57 -6.39 -35.54
N PRO A 355 1.43 -7.29 -36.07
CA PRO A 355 2.48 -7.93 -35.30
C PRO A 355 3.40 -6.91 -34.63
N LEU A 356 3.88 -7.26 -33.44
CA LEU A 356 4.81 -6.40 -32.69
C LEU A 356 6.07 -6.14 -33.53
N THR A 357 6.35 -4.88 -33.83
CA THR A 357 7.61 -4.47 -34.45
C THR A 357 8.63 -4.18 -33.35
N VAL A 358 9.29 -5.22 -32.84
CA VAL A 358 10.42 -5.03 -31.94
C VAL A 358 11.58 -4.47 -32.75
N ALA A 359 12.04 -3.26 -32.41
CA ALA A 359 13.31 -2.76 -32.92
C ALA A 359 14.40 -3.75 -32.50
N GLN A 360 15.00 -4.46 -33.46
CA GLN A 360 16.18 -5.29 -33.17
C GLN A 360 17.22 -4.42 -32.48
N ALA A 361 17.80 -4.91 -31.37
CA ALA A 361 18.90 -4.24 -30.71
C ALA A 361 19.97 -3.90 -31.76
N THR A 362 20.11 -2.62 -32.08
CA THR A 362 21.27 -2.15 -32.83
C THR A 362 22.48 -2.33 -31.93
N ALA A 363 23.64 -2.61 -32.53
CA ALA A 363 24.89 -2.94 -31.84
C ALA A 363 25.09 -2.08 -30.58
N GLN A 364 25.50 -2.71 -29.48
CA GLN A 364 25.80 -2.03 -28.22
C GLN A 364 26.59 -0.75 -28.49
N PRO A 365 26.18 0.40 -27.95
CA PRO A 365 26.97 1.62 -28.09
C PRO A 365 28.37 1.34 -27.52
N THR A 366 29.39 1.46 -28.36
CA THR A 366 30.79 1.41 -27.91
C THR A 366 30.96 2.50 -26.85
N PRO A 367 31.40 2.19 -25.62
CA PRO A 367 31.56 3.20 -24.58
C PRO A 367 32.48 4.31 -25.08
N THR A 368 31.97 5.54 -25.19
CA THR A 368 32.82 6.70 -25.40
C THR A 368 33.60 6.92 -24.11
N TYR A 369 34.91 6.70 -24.14
CA TYR A 369 35.78 6.98 -23.00
C TYR A 369 35.72 8.49 -22.70
N VAL A 370 34.96 8.89 -21.70
CA VAL A 370 34.98 10.26 -21.16
C VAL A 370 36.14 10.31 -20.16
N PRO A 371 37.22 11.06 -20.40
CA PRO A 371 38.30 11.20 -19.42
C PRO A 371 37.71 11.77 -18.14
N THR A 372 37.84 11.03 -17.04
CA THR A 372 37.49 11.54 -15.72
C THR A 372 38.40 12.72 -15.42
N TYR A 373 37.85 13.93 -15.30
CA TYR A 373 38.61 15.08 -14.84
C TYR A 373 39.15 14.77 -13.44
N VAL A 374 40.47 14.81 -13.28
CA VAL A 374 41.12 14.69 -11.98
C VAL A 374 40.58 15.84 -11.11
N PRO A 375 39.99 15.57 -9.92
CA PRO A 375 39.56 16.62 -9.02
C PRO A 375 40.75 17.52 -8.71
N ILE A 376 40.59 18.84 -8.89
CA ILE A 376 41.56 19.82 -8.43
C ILE A 376 41.63 19.65 -6.91
N ALA A 377 42.72 19.05 -6.42
CA ALA A 377 43.02 19.01 -5.00
C ALA A 377 43.00 20.44 -4.48
N GLY A 378 42.16 20.69 -3.48
CA GLY A 378 42.03 21.99 -2.84
C GLY A 378 43.38 22.57 -2.45
N ILE A 379 43.51 23.88 -2.62
CA ILE A 379 44.66 24.67 -2.18
C ILE A 379 45.01 24.27 -0.74
N PRO A 380 46.26 23.90 -0.43
CA PRO A 380 46.66 23.57 0.94
C PRO A 380 46.42 24.79 1.84
N GLN A 381 45.61 24.62 2.88
CA GLN A 381 45.50 25.64 3.93
C GLN A 381 46.84 25.73 4.67
N ALA A 382 47.41 26.93 4.69
CA ALA A 382 48.61 27.22 5.46
C ALA A 382 48.33 27.02 6.95
N VAL A 383 49.16 26.23 7.62
CA VAL A 383 49.14 26.03 9.06
C VAL A 383 49.54 27.35 9.72
N THR A 384 48.61 28.06 10.35
CA THR A 384 48.91 29.18 11.25
C THR A 384 49.00 28.67 12.68
N ALA A 385 50.11 29.01 13.35
CA ALA A 385 50.35 28.69 14.74
C ALA A 385 49.40 29.47 15.68
N THR A 386 48.89 28.76 16.69
CA THR A 386 48.03 29.25 17.78
C THR A 386 48.75 30.29 18.65
N PRO A 387 48.04 31.33 19.13
CA PRO A 387 48.29 31.94 20.44
C PRO A 387 47.50 31.24 21.55
#